data_AF-A0A5S9V2A0-F1
#
_entry.id   AF-A0A5S9V2A0-F1
#
_cell.length_a   1.000
_cell.length_b   1.000
_cell.length_c   1.000
_cell.angle_alpha   90.00
_cell.angle_beta   90.00
_cell.angle_gamma   90.00
#
_symmetry.space_group_name_H-M   'P 1'
#
loop_
_entity.id
_entity.type
_entity.pdbx_description
1 polymer ?
#
loop_
_entity_poly.entity_id
_entity_poly.type
_entity_poly.pdbx_seq_one_letter_code
_entity_poly.pdbx_strand_id
1 'polypeptide(L)'
;MGSSFSASFTNSTTAAAVPPPSPPSSPSRSHVKSNGEERPRFFDGKAKNKCWANADIVPGRHPERWRKDVAGNIVCKRFGNCNGCLCFEYDHIVPYSKGGESIAENCQILQTRVNRFKSAQENVDATTLKSYSCGLQFTDKELDVIEMAVYGDVLRPGKECRCKTVAELLGQSKSKDGKAACELPS
;
A
#
# COMPACT_ATOMS: atom_id res chain seq x y z
N MET A 1 -37.86 40.49 -29.43
CA MET A 1 -38.09 39.25 -30.20
C MET A 1 -37.45 38.13 -29.42
N GLY A 2 -38.24 37.50 -28.53
CA GLY A 2 -37.84 36.32 -27.76
C GLY A 2 -38.79 35.21 -28.13
N SER A 3 -38.25 34.03 -28.42
CA SER A 3 -39.05 32.84 -28.71
C SER A 3 -38.61 31.75 -27.74
N SER A 4 -39.42 31.59 -26.69
CA SER A 4 -39.40 30.44 -25.79
C SER A 4 -39.96 29.22 -26.50
N PHE A 5 -39.22 28.12 -26.50
CA PHE A 5 -39.72 26.82 -26.92
C PHE A 5 -40.41 26.14 -25.74
N SER A 6 -41.69 25.82 -25.92
CA SER A 6 -42.53 25.05 -24.98
C SER A 6 -42.61 23.61 -25.49
N ALA A 7 -42.13 22.64 -24.71
CA ALA A 7 -42.28 21.22 -25.00
C ALA A 7 -43.43 20.64 -24.18
N SER A 8 -44.44 20.12 -24.87
CA SER A 8 -45.60 19.45 -24.30
C SER A 8 -45.26 18.00 -23.92
N PHE A 9 -45.51 17.62 -22.68
CA PHE A 9 -45.41 16.24 -22.21
C PHE A 9 -46.77 15.54 -22.35
N THR A 10 -46.82 14.48 -23.16
CA THR A 10 -47.97 13.56 -23.25
C THR A 10 -47.90 12.52 -22.15
N ASN A 11 -48.95 12.41 -21.35
CA ASN A 11 -49.06 11.44 -20.27
C ASN A 11 -49.60 10.11 -20.83
N SER A 12 -48.81 9.02 -20.76
CA SER A 12 -49.28 7.67 -21.06
C SER A 12 -49.38 6.86 -19.78
N THR A 13 -50.59 6.46 -19.44
CA THR A 13 -50.95 5.59 -18.32
C THR A 13 -50.65 4.13 -18.67
N THR A 14 -49.63 3.54 -18.04
CA THR A 14 -49.38 2.09 -18.07
C THR A 14 -49.80 1.46 -16.75
N ALA A 15 -50.69 0.48 -16.84
CA ALA A 15 -51.16 -0.34 -15.73
C ALA A 15 -50.01 -1.13 -15.07
N ALA A 16 -50.03 -1.21 -13.74
CA ALA A 16 -49.05 -1.97 -12.96
C ALA A 16 -49.26 -3.48 -13.14
N ALA A 17 -48.24 -4.19 -13.64
CA ALA A 17 -48.20 -5.64 -13.70
C ALA A 17 -47.64 -6.21 -12.38
N VAL A 18 -48.33 -7.20 -11.82
CA VAL A 18 -47.91 -7.95 -10.62
C VAL A 18 -46.73 -8.87 -10.97
N PRO A 19 -45.65 -8.94 -10.17
CA PRO A 19 -44.53 -9.84 -10.44
C PRO A 19 -44.90 -11.31 -10.15
N PRO A 20 -44.35 -12.29 -10.90
CA PRO A 20 -44.59 -13.71 -10.67
C PRO A 20 -43.90 -14.21 -9.39
N PRO A 21 -44.38 -15.31 -8.77
CA PRO A 21 -43.79 -15.88 -7.56
C PRO A 21 -42.42 -16.52 -7.86
N SER A 22 -41.49 -16.33 -6.92
CA SER A 22 -40.12 -16.87 -6.95
C SER A 22 -40.09 -18.41 -6.98
N PRO A 23 -39.12 -19.03 -7.67
CA PRO A 23 -38.96 -20.49 -7.68
C PRO A 23 -38.53 -21.02 -6.31
N PRO A 24 -38.84 -22.29 -5.98
CA PRO A 24 -38.49 -22.89 -4.70
C PRO A 24 -36.97 -23.03 -4.53
N SER A 25 -36.50 -22.63 -3.35
CA SER A 25 -35.11 -22.74 -2.91
C SER A 25 -34.58 -24.17 -3.09
N SER A 26 -33.50 -24.31 -3.87
CA SER A 26 -32.77 -25.57 -3.98
C SER A 26 -32.31 -26.05 -2.60
N PRO A 27 -32.31 -27.37 -2.32
CA PRO A 27 -31.96 -27.88 -1.01
C PRO A 27 -30.54 -27.45 -0.66
N SER A 28 -30.42 -26.77 0.46
CA SER A 28 -29.17 -26.44 1.11
C SER A 28 -28.34 -27.72 1.22
N ARG A 29 -27.27 -27.81 0.42
CA ARG A 29 -26.19 -28.76 0.68
C ARG A 29 -25.75 -28.48 2.11
N SER A 30 -26.04 -29.42 2.99
CA SER A 30 -25.46 -29.49 4.32
C SER A 30 -23.95 -29.41 4.13
N HIS A 31 -23.37 -28.26 4.46
CA HIS A 31 -21.94 -28.13 4.58
C HIS A 31 -21.53 -29.12 5.65
N VAL A 32 -21.01 -30.27 5.22
CA VAL A 32 -20.14 -31.11 6.05
C VAL A 32 -19.09 -30.13 6.54
N LYS A 33 -19.13 -29.81 7.84
CA LYS A 33 -18.05 -29.09 8.51
C LYS A 33 -16.85 -30.00 8.44
N SER A 34 -16.05 -29.83 7.39
CA SER A 34 -14.69 -30.31 7.37
C SER A 34 -14.03 -29.69 8.59
N ASN A 35 -13.58 -30.55 9.50
CA ASN A 35 -12.84 -30.19 10.69
C ASN A 35 -11.39 -29.85 10.31
N GLY A 36 -11.20 -29.06 9.25
CA GLY A 36 -9.93 -28.56 8.78
C GLY A 36 -9.83 -27.10 9.15
N GLU A 37 -8.86 -26.74 9.98
CA GLU A 37 -8.53 -25.35 10.26
C GLU A 37 -8.31 -24.63 8.93
N GLU A 38 -9.22 -23.71 8.56
CA GLU A 38 -9.10 -22.95 7.32
C GLU A 38 -7.88 -22.05 7.43
N ARG A 39 -6.83 -22.34 6.65
CA ARG A 39 -5.58 -21.59 6.70
C ARG A 39 -5.84 -20.10 6.42
N PRO A 40 -5.30 -19.17 7.21
CA PRO A 40 -5.56 -17.75 7.03
C PRO A 40 -4.96 -17.26 5.71
N ARG A 41 -5.74 -16.46 4.97
CA ARG A 41 -5.28 -15.84 3.71
C ARG A 41 -4.34 -14.65 3.92
N PHE A 42 -4.44 -13.98 5.06
CA PHE A 42 -3.69 -12.76 5.33
C PHE A 42 -2.59 -13.04 6.36
N PHE A 43 -1.44 -12.38 6.19
CA PHE A 43 -0.37 -12.38 7.18
C PHE A 43 -0.83 -11.67 8.46
N ASP A 44 -0.60 -12.30 9.61
CA ASP A 44 -0.80 -11.66 10.91
C ASP A 44 0.25 -10.56 11.18
N GLY A 45 0.09 -9.82 12.28
CA GLY A 45 1.02 -8.74 12.64
C GLY A 45 2.45 -9.22 12.89
N LYS A 46 2.62 -10.42 13.46
CA LYS A 46 3.93 -10.99 13.77
C LYS A 46 4.66 -11.40 12.48
N ALA A 47 3.95 -12.03 11.56
CA ALA A 47 4.44 -12.40 10.24
C ALA A 47 4.83 -11.16 9.44
N LYS A 48 4.00 -10.12 9.41
CA LYS A 48 4.32 -8.83 8.74
C LYS A 48 5.57 -8.17 9.32
N ASN A 49 5.74 -8.17 10.64
CA ASN A 49 6.91 -7.59 11.28
C ASN A 49 8.19 -8.34 10.93
N LYS A 50 8.17 -9.67 11.00
CA LYS A 50 9.29 -10.52 10.58
C LYS A 50 9.60 -10.37 9.09
N CYS A 51 8.58 -10.41 8.24
CA CYS A 51 8.69 -10.23 6.79
C CYS A 51 9.38 -8.90 6.43
N TRP A 52 8.99 -7.81 7.08
CA TRP A 52 9.68 -6.52 6.92
C TRP A 52 11.12 -6.55 7.41
N ALA A 53 11.38 -7.18 8.57
CA ALA A 53 12.72 -7.26 9.14
C ALA A 53 13.69 -8.08 8.28
N ASN A 54 13.18 -9.11 7.59
CA ASN A 54 13.95 -9.99 6.70
C ASN A 54 14.28 -9.35 5.34
N ALA A 55 13.57 -8.31 4.93
CA ALA A 55 13.83 -7.63 3.67
C ALA A 55 15.18 -6.88 3.69
N ASP A 56 15.76 -6.65 2.52
CA ASP A 56 17.06 -6.00 2.41
C ASP A 56 17.03 -4.56 2.96
N ILE A 57 18.11 -4.16 3.64
CA ILE A 57 18.26 -2.81 4.18
C ILE A 57 18.66 -1.84 3.06
N VAL A 58 18.15 -0.61 3.12
CA VAL A 58 18.64 0.50 2.29
C VAL A 58 19.87 1.11 2.99
N PRO A 59 21.07 1.04 2.40
CA PRO A 59 22.27 1.61 3.03
C PRO A 59 22.09 3.08 3.37
N GLY A 60 22.56 3.50 4.55
CA GLY A 60 22.45 4.88 5.01
C GLY A 60 21.03 5.31 5.41
N ARG A 61 20.07 4.39 5.57
CA ARG A 61 18.69 4.67 5.99
C ARG A 61 18.27 3.87 7.21
N HIS A 62 17.26 4.37 7.94
CA HIS A 62 16.73 3.65 9.10
C HIS A 62 16.03 2.34 8.68
N PRO A 63 16.47 1.17 9.16
CA PRO A 63 15.96 -0.14 8.70
C PRO A 63 14.50 -0.42 9.11
N GLU A 64 13.97 0.29 10.09
CA GLU A 64 12.54 0.18 10.43
C GLU A 64 11.63 1.03 9.53
N ARG A 65 12.19 2.04 8.85
CA ARG A 65 11.44 2.97 8.01
C ARG A 65 11.56 2.62 6.53
N TRP A 66 12.75 2.17 6.12
CA TRP A 66 13.12 1.93 4.74
C TRP A 66 13.64 0.51 4.53
N ARG A 67 13.18 -0.13 3.45
CA ARG A 67 13.66 -1.44 2.98
C ARG A 67 13.75 -1.47 1.46
N LYS A 68 14.46 -2.45 0.94
CA LYS A 68 14.38 -2.84 -0.46
C LYS A 68 13.47 -4.05 -0.59
N ASP A 69 12.59 -4.03 -1.58
CA ASP A 69 11.89 -5.25 -1.99
C ASP A 69 12.84 -6.21 -2.72
N VAL A 70 12.37 -7.41 -3.05
CA VAL A 70 13.18 -8.43 -3.76
C VAL A 70 13.57 -8.01 -5.19
N ALA A 71 12.92 -6.98 -5.75
CA ALA A 71 13.29 -6.36 -7.02
C ALA A 71 14.24 -5.15 -6.81
N GLY A 72 14.78 -4.96 -5.60
CA GLY A 72 15.70 -3.88 -5.28
C GLY A 72 15.08 -2.49 -5.32
N ASN A 73 13.76 -2.35 -5.21
CA ASN A 73 13.07 -1.07 -5.13
C ASN A 73 13.03 -0.59 -3.68
N ILE A 74 13.30 0.70 -3.47
CA ILE A 74 13.18 1.33 -2.15
C ILE A 74 11.70 1.48 -1.82
N VAL A 75 11.29 1.04 -0.63
CA VAL A 75 9.93 1.17 -0.11
C VAL A 75 9.95 1.71 1.32
N CYS A 76 8.89 2.41 1.71
CA CYS A 76 8.74 3.03 3.03
C CYS A 76 7.66 2.34 3.85
N LYS A 77 7.94 2.04 5.13
CA LYS A 77 7.03 1.32 6.03
C LYS A 77 5.66 1.98 6.16
N ARG A 78 5.62 3.31 6.11
CA ARG A 78 4.38 4.10 6.20
C ARG A 78 3.55 4.08 4.93
N PHE A 79 4.13 3.68 3.80
CA PHE A 79 3.46 3.56 2.51
C PHE A 79 3.00 2.13 2.21
N GLY A 80 2.38 1.48 3.20
CA GLY A 80 1.71 0.20 2.97
C GLY A 80 0.37 0.37 2.25
N ASN A 81 0.07 -0.50 1.29
CA ASN A 81 -1.22 -0.57 0.59
C ASN A 81 -1.60 0.72 -0.18
N CYS A 82 -0.63 1.33 -0.89
CA CYS A 82 -0.86 2.50 -1.76
C CYS A 82 -0.21 2.32 -3.14
N ASN A 83 -0.41 3.29 -4.06
CA ASN A 83 -0.03 3.14 -5.49
C ASN A 83 1.28 3.84 -5.91
N GLY A 84 1.91 4.60 -5.01
CA GLY A 84 3.13 5.37 -5.30
C GLY A 84 4.39 4.50 -5.46
N CYS A 85 5.48 5.11 -5.93
CA CYS A 85 6.74 4.42 -6.21
C CYS A 85 7.49 3.90 -4.98
N LEU A 86 7.16 4.43 -3.79
CA LEU A 86 7.69 3.96 -2.50
C LEU A 86 6.68 3.09 -1.74
N CYS A 87 5.51 2.83 -2.34
CA CYS A 87 4.46 2.02 -1.73
C CYS A 87 4.72 0.53 -1.92
N PHE A 88 4.33 -0.25 -0.93
CA PHE A 88 4.50 -1.69 -0.93
C PHE A 88 3.25 -2.43 -0.43
N GLU A 89 3.21 -3.71 -0.75
CA GLU A 89 2.27 -4.68 -0.20
C GLU A 89 3.06 -5.90 0.33
N TYR A 90 2.46 -6.64 1.26
CA TYR A 90 2.98 -7.95 1.67
C TYR A 90 2.45 -9.00 0.70
N ASP A 91 3.37 -9.72 0.07
CA ASP A 91 3.12 -10.71 -0.95
C ASP A 91 3.53 -12.11 -0.48
N HIS A 92 2.83 -13.12 -0.97
CA HIS A 92 3.20 -14.51 -0.78
C HIS A 92 4.23 -14.92 -1.85
N ILE A 93 5.40 -15.40 -1.43
CA ILE A 93 6.43 -15.92 -2.35
C ILE A 93 5.82 -17.04 -3.21
N VAL A 94 5.27 -18.05 -2.56
CA VAL A 94 4.35 -19.03 -3.15
C VAL A 94 2.92 -18.50 -2.98
N PRO A 95 2.18 -18.21 -4.06
CA PRO A 95 0.84 -17.63 -3.98
C PRO A 95 -0.12 -18.45 -3.11
N TYR A 96 -0.99 -17.76 -2.36
CA TYR A 96 -2.01 -18.43 -1.55
C TYR A 96 -2.86 -19.40 -2.38
N SER A 97 -3.24 -19.03 -3.61
CA SER A 97 -4.03 -19.88 -4.52
C SER A 97 -3.33 -21.18 -4.92
N LYS A 98 -2.03 -21.28 -4.70
CA LYS A 98 -1.18 -22.43 -5.02
C LYS A 98 -0.69 -23.16 -3.77
N GLY A 99 -1.31 -22.90 -2.62
CA GLY A 99 -1.02 -23.59 -1.36
C GLY A 99 -0.05 -22.86 -0.45
N GLY A 100 0.48 -21.69 -0.83
CA GLY A 100 1.39 -20.95 0.02
C GLY A 100 0.74 -20.43 1.32
N GLU A 101 1.40 -20.66 2.44
CA GLU A 101 0.91 -20.29 3.77
C GLU A 101 1.16 -18.80 4.07
N SER A 102 0.32 -18.20 4.91
CA SER A 102 0.47 -16.79 5.34
C SER A 102 1.42 -16.64 6.53
N ILE A 103 2.62 -17.19 6.40
CA ILE A 103 3.70 -17.17 7.41
C ILE A 103 4.84 -16.24 6.98
N ALA A 104 5.73 -15.88 7.91
CA ALA A 104 6.82 -14.93 7.65
C ALA A 104 7.80 -15.44 6.59
N GLU A 105 8.03 -16.74 6.55
CA GLU A 105 8.97 -17.44 5.68
C GLU A 105 8.50 -17.46 4.22
N ASN A 106 7.18 -17.41 4.01
CA ASN A 106 6.55 -17.31 2.69
C ASN A 106 6.16 -15.85 2.36
N CYS A 107 6.58 -14.87 3.16
CA CYS A 107 6.25 -13.47 2.97
C CYS A 107 7.43 -12.72 2.37
N GLN A 108 7.14 -11.87 1.39
CA GLN A 108 8.04 -10.84 0.89
C GLN A 108 7.32 -9.50 0.82
N ILE A 109 8.07 -8.41 0.90
CA ILE A 109 7.55 -7.10 0.54
C ILE A 109 7.79 -6.88 -0.94
N LEU A 110 6.83 -6.31 -1.65
CA LEU A 110 6.95 -5.93 -3.05
C LEU A 110 6.37 -4.54 -3.27
N GLN A 111 7.02 -3.72 -4.09
CA GLN A 111 6.42 -2.48 -4.57
C GLN A 111 5.05 -2.80 -5.18
N THR A 112 4.01 -2.05 -4.83
CA THR A 112 2.62 -2.38 -5.18
C THR A 112 2.42 -2.66 -6.68
N ARG A 113 3.08 -1.89 -7.55
CA ARG A 113 3.04 -2.12 -9.00
C ARG A 113 3.65 -3.47 -9.40
N VAL A 114 4.81 -3.80 -8.84
CA VAL A 114 5.50 -5.08 -9.06
C VAL A 114 4.67 -6.23 -8.51
N ASN A 115 4.03 -6.06 -7.35
CA ASN A 115 3.13 -7.06 -6.77
C ASN A 115 1.93 -7.36 -7.70
N ARG A 116 1.30 -6.33 -8.26
CA ARG A 116 0.20 -6.48 -9.23
C ARG A 116 0.61 -7.23 -10.49
N PHE A 117 1.83 -6.98 -10.96
CA PHE A 117 2.39 -7.73 -12.08
C PHE A 117 2.62 -9.21 -11.70
N LYS A 118 3.27 -9.48 -10.56
CA LYS A 118 3.52 -10.84 -10.08
C LYS A 118 2.22 -11.62 -9.94
N SER A 119 1.20 -11.05 -9.28
CA SER A 119 -0.10 -11.70 -9.08
C SER A 119 0.06 -13.14 -8.55
N ALA A 120 -0.53 -14.14 -9.23
CA ALA A 120 -0.41 -15.56 -8.89
C ALA A 120 0.73 -16.30 -9.64
N GLN A 121 1.64 -15.57 -10.29
CA GLN A 121 2.81 -16.17 -10.94
C GLN A 121 3.80 -16.69 -9.88
N GLU A 122 4.42 -17.83 -10.18
CA GLU A 122 5.48 -18.43 -9.36
C GLU A 122 6.81 -18.29 -10.09
N ASN A 123 7.91 -18.29 -9.34
CA ASN A 123 9.27 -18.33 -9.89
C ASN A 123 9.56 -17.19 -10.87
N VAL A 124 8.93 -16.02 -10.67
CA VAL A 124 9.27 -14.81 -11.42
C VAL A 124 10.60 -14.29 -10.90
N ASP A 125 11.59 -14.20 -11.77
CA ASP A 125 12.93 -13.75 -11.40
C ASP A 125 12.97 -12.24 -11.08
N ALA A 126 13.97 -11.84 -10.31
CA ALA A 126 14.13 -10.46 -9.86
C ALA A 126 14.31 -9.46 -11.02
N THR A 127 14.90 -9.86 -12.15
CA THR A 127 15.07 -8.99 -13.33
C THR A 127 13.73 -8.72 -14.01
N THR A 128 12.90 -9.75 -14.15
CA THR A 128 11.53 -9.60 -14.66
C THR A 128 10.71 -8.74 -13.72
N LEU A 129 10.77 -8.95 -12.40
CA LEU A 129 10.10 -8.09 -11.43
C LEU A 129 10.58 -6.63 -11.52
N LYS A 130 11.89 -6.42 -11.70
CA LYS A 130 12.49 -5.09 -11.85
C LYS A 130 11.95 -4.33 -13.07
N SER A 131 11.66 -5.03 -14.16
CA SER A 131 11.15 -4.39 -15.38
C SER A 131 9.80 -3.68 -15.19
N TYR A 132 9.03 -4.08 -14.17
CA TYR A 132 7.74 -3.46 -13.80
C TYR A 132 7.85 -2.47 -12.64
N SER A 133 9.06 -2.24 -12.13
CA SER A 133 9.30 -1.23 -11.11
C SER A 133 8.94 0.17 -11.58
N CYS A 134 8.60 1.05 -10.64
CA CYS A 134 8.55 2.48 -10.94
C CYS A 134 9.93 2.99 -11.41
N GLY A 135 9.94 3.73 -12.52
CA GLY A 135 11.15 4.32 -13.09
C GLY A 135 11.66 5.58 -12.36
N LEU A 136 10.90 6.12 -11.40
CA LEU A 136 11.31 7.28 -10.61
C LEU A 136 12.40 6.86 -9.60
N GLN A 137 13.57 7.46 -9.74
CA GLN A 137 14.69 7.30 -8.81
C GLN A 137 14.68 8.44 -7.79
N PHE A 138 15.06 8.13 -6.56
CA PHE A 138 15.14 9.12 -5.48
C PHE A 138 16.58 9.25 -5.02
N THR A 139 17.05 10.48 -4.93
CA THR A 139 18.29 10.85 -4.27
C THR A 139 18.12 10.78 -2.75
N ASP A 140 19.24 10.81 -2.02
CA ASP A 140 19.18 10.85 -0.56
C ASP A 140 18.48 12.10 -0.02
N LYS A 141 18.58 13.23 -0.72
CA LYS A 141 17.89 14.47 -0.31
C LYS A 141 16.38 14.35 -0.49
N GLU A 142 15.92 13.74 -1.58
CA GLU A 142 14.49 13.52 -1.82
C GLU A 142 13.90 12.51 -0.83
N LEU A 143 14.63 11.45 -0.52
CA LEU A 143 14.22 10.51 0.54
C LEU A 143 14.17 11.18 1.90
N ASP A 144 15.11 12.08 2.24
CA ASP A 144 15.06 12.88 3.47
C ASP A 144 13.76 13.73 3.50
N VAL A 145 13.38 14.37 2.39
CA VAL A 145 12.13 15.16 2.31
C VAL A 145 10.89 14.31 2.50
N ILE A 146 10.87 13.13 1.90
CA ILE A 146 9.74 12.21 2.04
C ILE A 146 9.67 11.66 3.48
N GLU A 147 10.82 11.37 4.09
CA GLU A 147 10.87 10.94 5.49
C GLU A 147 10.33 12.03 6.43
N MET A 148 10.77 13.27 6.23
CA MET A 148 10.25 14.45 6.93
C MET A 148 8.73 14.59 6.78
N ALA A 149 8.22 14.43 5.56
CA ALA A 149 6.79 14.58 5.30
C ALA A 149 5.93 13.50 5.98
N VAL A 150 6.50 12.31 6.20
CA VAL A 150 5.74 11.13 6.63
C VAL A 150 5.95 10.79 8.11
N TYR A 151 7.14 11.08 8.65
CA TYR A 151 7.50 10.84 10.05
C TYR A 151 7.65 12.13 10.88
N GLY A 152 7.84 13.28 10.22
CA GLY A 152 8.13 14.56 10.90
C GLY A 152 9.61 14.76 11.24
N ASP A 153 10.46 13.79 10.91
CA ASP A 153 11.89 13.80 11.17
C ASP A 153 12.67 12.96 10.14
N VAL A 154 13.98 13.13 10.13
CA VAL A 154 14.94 12.28 9.42
C VAL A 154 15.79 11.59 10.46
N LEU A 155 15.93 10.27 10.34
CA LEU A 155 16.79 9.48 11.22
C LEU A 155 17.73 8.61 10.40
N ARG A 156 19.00 9.03 10.26
CA ARG A 156 20.03 8.23 9.59
C ARG A 156 21.44 8.56 10.09
N PRO A 157 22.45 7.70 9.82
CA PRO A 157 23.83 7.98 10.21
C PRO A 157 24.28 9.36 9.70
N GLY A 158 24.75 10.21 10.61
CA GLY A 158 25.21 11.56 10.31
C GLY A 158 24.10 12.61 10.12
N LYS A 159 22.81 12.25 10.23
CA LYS A 159 21.70 13.21 10.14
C LYS A 159 20.50 12.74 10.96
N GLU A 160 20.30 13.39 12.10
CA GLU A 160 19.09 13.28 12.92
C GLU A 160 18.50 14.67 13.12
N CYS A 161 17.31 14.92 12.58
CA CYS A 161 16.69 16.24 12.63
C CYS A 161 15.17 16.16 12.48
N ARG A 162 14.46 17.21 12.91
CA ARG A 162 12.99 17.31 12.80
C ARG A 162 12.52 18.43 11.87
N CYS A 163 11.28 18.35 11.43
CA CYS A 163 10.62 19.45 10.73
C CYS A 163 10.45 20.68 11.65
N LYS A 164 10.71 21.87 11.11
CA LYS A 164 10.37 23.14 11.77
C LYS A 164 8.87 23.36 11.73
N THR A 165 8.35 23.99 12.77
CA THR A 165 6.99 24.57 12.73
C THR A 165 7.00 25.86 11.89
N VAL A 166 5.82 26.28 11.42
CA VAL A 166 5.68 27.56 10.71
C VAL A 166 6.14 28.74 11.58
N ALA A 167 5.83 28.72 12.88
CA ALA A 167 6.26 29.77 13.81
C ALA A 167 7.79 29.85 13.95
N GLU A 168 8.49 28.73 13.91
CA GLU A 168 9.96 28.70 13.90
C GLU A 168 10.54 29.19 12.58
N LEU A 169 9.90 28.86 11.45
CA LEU A 169 10.29 29.39 10.14
C LEU A 169 10.11 30.91 10.07
N LEU A 170 9.07 31.45 10.71
CA LEU A 170 8.78 32.88 10.79
C LEU A 170 9.54 33.60 11.93
N GLY A 171 10.36 32.89 12.72
CA GLY A 171 11.09 33.47 13.85
C GLY A 171 10.22 33.88 15.05
N GLN A 172 8.95 33.46 15.08
CA GLN A 172 7.97 33.83 16.10
C GLN A 172 8.12 33.00 17.39
N SER A 173 8.74 31.82 17.31
CA SER A 173 8.97 30.95 18.46
C SER A 173 10.28 30.18 18.35
N LYS A 174 10.91 29.88 19.50
CA LYS A 174 12.03 28.93 19.57
C LYS A 174 11.52 27.50 19.75
N SER A 175 12.33 26.55 19.32
CA SER A 175 12.10 25.12 19.57
C SER A 175 11.87 24.84 21.04
N LYS A 176 10.84 24.06 21.35
CA LYS A 176 10.67 23.42 22.67
C LYS A 176 11.42 22.10 22.76
N ASP A 177 11.75 21.50 21.62
CA ASP A 177 12.48 20.23 21.52
C ASP A 177 14.00 20.46 21.48
N GLY A 178 14.76 19.56 22.12
CA GLY A 178 16.23 19.57 22.05
C GLY A 178 16.81 19.06 20.73
N LYS A 179 15.97 18.53 19.83
CA LYS A 179 16.40 18.01 18.53
C LYS A 179 16.61 19.12 17.52
N ALA A 180 17.70 19.03 16.77
CA ALA A 180 18.03 19.96 15.69
C ALA A 180 16.94 19.96 14.60
N ALA A 181 16.69 21.12 14.03
CA ALA A 181 15.78 21.23 12.90
C ALA A 181 16.48 20.84 11.59
N CYS A 182 15.76 20.16 10.69
CA CYS A 182 16.27 19.87 9.36
C CYS A 182 16.39 21.17 8.55
N GLU A 183 17.46 21.27 7.77
CA GLU A 183 17.52 22.22 6.67
C GLU A 183 16.66 21.68 5.54
N LEU A 184 15.62 22.43 5.17
CA LEU A 184 14.83 22.12 3.99
C LEU A 184 15.72 22.32 2.75
N PRO A 185 15.66 21.42 1.76
CA PRO A 185 16.33 21.66 0.50
C PRO A 185 15.82 22.99 -0.09
N SER A 186 16.76 23.86 -0.43
CA SER A 186 16.52 25.13 -1.12
C SER A 186 16.16 24.91 -2.58
#